data_AF-A0A661GL60-F1
#
_entry.id   AF-A0A661GL60-F1
#
_cell.length_a   1.000
_cell.length_b   1.000
_cell.length_c   1.000
_cell.angle_alpha   90.00
_cell.angle_beta   90.00
_cell.angle_gamma   90.00
#
_symmetry.space_group_name_H-M   'P 1'
#
loop_
_entity.id
_entity.type
_entity.pdbx_description
1 polymer ?
#
loop_
_entity_poly.entity_id
_entity_poly.type
_entity_poly.pdbx_seq_one_letter_code
_entity_poly.pdbx_strand_id
1 'polypeptide(L)' 'MSGSNTGQLYGRMDLDGNVTLEDANGSIVTSIDSDVQPIDSNLSAREEHPDGITLSRPDAAKLGVILEGM' A
#
# COMPACT_ATOMS: atom_id res chain seq x y z
N MET A 1 -4.85 -11.02 22.15
CA MET A 1 -3.78 -10.51 21.26
C MET A 1 -4.48 -9.89 20.07
N SER A 2 -4.82 -8.60 20.15
CA SER A 2 -5.37 -7.86 19.02
C SER A 2 -4.19 -7.40 18.18
N GLY A 3 -3.88 -8.18 17.14
CA GLY A 3 -2.87 -7.85 16.15
C GLY A 3 -3.36 -6.68 15.30
N SER A 4 -3.29 -5.48 15.85
CA SER A 4 -3.15 -4.30 15.01
C SER A 4 -1.72 -4.37 14.47
N ASN A 5 -1.54 -5.02 13.32
CA ASN A 5 -0.40 -4.76 12.45
C ASN A 5 -0.53 -3.31 11.93
N THR A 6 -0.52 -2.34 12.83
CA THR A 6 -0.12 -0.98 12.49
C THR A 6 1.41 -0.96 12.53
N GLY A 7 2.02 -1.91 11.83
CA GLY A 7 3.37 -1.74 11.34
C GLY A 7 3.33 -0.52 10.44
N GLN A 8 4.33 0.35 10.55
CA GLN A 8 4.45 1.45 9.62
C GLN A 8 4.36 0.91 8.19
N LEU A 9 3.37 1.39 7.45
CA LEU A 9 3.24 1.11 6.03
C LEU A 9 4.13 2.08 5.27
N TYR A 10 4.95 1.52 4.41
CA TYR A 10 5.84 2.25 3.53
C TYR A 10 5.29 2.16 2.12
N GLY A 11 5.32 3.27 1.40
CA GLY A 11 5.02 3.30 -0.01
C GLY A 11 6.32 3.45 -0.78
N ARG A 12 6.68 2.44 -1.56
CA ARG A 12 7.82 2.50 -2.46
C ARG A 12 7.35 2.96 -3.83
N MET A 13 7.82 4.13 -4.26
CA MET A 13 7.51 4.65 -5.59
C MET A 13 8.46 4.06 -6.64
N ASP A 14 7.91 3.52 -7.72
CA ASP A 14 8.67 3.09 -8.90
C ASP A 14 8.91 4.26 -9.89
N LEU A 15 9.66 3.98 -10.96
CA LEU A 15 9.96 4.96 -12.02
C LEU A 15 8.72 5.35 -12.85
N ASP A 16 7.68 4.52 -12.84
CA ASP A 16 6.41 4.75 -13.52
C ASP A 16 5.47 5.65 -12.69
N GLY A 17 5.82 5.93 -11.43
CA GLY A 17 5.04 6.76 -10.50
C GLY A 17 4.00 5.97 -9.70
N ASN A 18 4.08 4.64 -9.75
CA ASN A 18 3.26 3.74 -8.95
C ASN A 18 3.89 3.56 -7.58
N VAL A 19 3.06 3.39 -6.57
CA VAL A 19 3.48 3.23 -5.18
C VAL A 19 3.07 1.85 -4.70
N THR A 20 4.04 0.96 -4.56
CA THR A 20 3.83 -0.35 -3.94
C THR A 20 3.82 -0.21 -2.43
N LEU A 21 2.82 -0.81 -1.78
CA LEU A 21 2.75 -0.83 -0.32
C LEU A 21 3.57 -1.97 0.25
N GLU A 22 4.43 -1.63 1.21
CA GLU A 22 5.30 -2.54 1.94
C GLU A 22 5.11 -2.35 3.45
N ASP A 23 5.16 -3.46 4.19
CA ASP A 23 5.18 -3.44 5.65
C ASP A 23 6.58 -3.06 6.16
N ALA A 24 6.72 -2.78 7.45
CA ALA A 24 8.01 -2.48 8.08
C ALA A 24 9.07 -3.57 7.91
N ASN A 25 8.67 -4.79 7.55
CA ASN A 25 9.56 -5.90 7.23
C ASN A 25 10.02 -5.91 5.76
N GLY A 26 9.59 -4.96 4.93
CA GLY A 26 9.79 -4.97 3.47
C GLY A 26 8.96 -6.05 2.77
N SER A 27 7.88 -6.51 3.41
CA SER A 27 6.96 -7.47 2.81
C SER A 27 5.82 -6.74 2.11
N ILE A 28 5.48 -7.17 0.90
CA ILE A 28 4.39 -6.58 0.12
C ILE A 28 3.07 -6.71 0.89
N VAL A 29 2.36 -5.61 1.01
CA VAL A 29 1.06 -5.57 1.68
C VAL A 29 0.00 -5.99 0.69
N THR A 30 -0.76 -7.02 1.03
CA THR A 30 -1.79 -7.62 0.17
C THR A 30 -3.20 -7.13 0.51
N SER A 31 -3.41 -6.53 1.69
CA SER A 31 -4.70 -5.96 2.10
C SER A 31 -4.49 -4.77 3.05
N ILE A 32 -5.25 -3.70 2.87
CA ILE A 32 -5.31 -2.55 3.77
C ILE A 32 -6.76 -2.14 4.00
N ASP A 33 -7.12 -1.86 5.26
CA ASP A 33 -8.45 -1.32 5.55
C ASP A 33 -8.48 0.19 5.26
N SER A 34 -8.61 0.55 3.98
CA SER A 34 -8.72 1.95 3.57
C SER A 34 -9.48 2.16 2.27
N ASP A 35 -9.99 3.38 2.10
CA ASP A 35 -10.81 3.83 0.98
C ASP A 35 -9.94 4.30 -0.19
N VAL A 36 -9.07 3.42 -0.68
CA VAL A 36 -8.24 3.68 -1.85
C VAL A 36 -8.37 2.55 -2.87
N GLN A 37 -8.09 2.90 -4.12
CA GLN A 37 -8.22 1.99 -5.24
C GLN A 37 -6.83 1.65 -5.79
N PRO A 38 -6.40 0.38 -5.71
CA PRO A 38 -5.18 -0.09 -6.36
C PRO A 38 -5.24 0.22 -7.87
N ILE A 39 -4.10 0.56 -8.46
CA ILE A 39 -4.02 0.76 -9.91
C ILE A 39 -3.98 -0.58 -10.66
N ASP A 40 -3.48 -1.63 -10.00
CA ASP A 40 -3.29 -2.96 -10.57
C ASP A 40 -4.56 -3.83 -10.50
N SER A 41 -5.59 -3.35 -9.79
CA SER A 41 -6.79 -4.13 -9.52
C SER A 41 -8.03 -3.25 -9.47
N ASN A 42 -9.14 -3.74 -10.01
CA ASN A 42 -10.45 -3.08 -9.90
C ASN A 42 -11.10 -3.31 -8.53
N LEU A 43 -10.51 -4.16 -7.69
CA LEU A 43 -10.97 -4.48 -6.35
C LEU A 43 -10.46 -3.44 -5.34
N SER A 44 -11.20 -3.23 -4.25
CA SER A 44 -10.77 -2.27 -3.22
C SER A 44 -9.49 -2.73 -2.55
N ALA A 45 -8.68 -1.81 -2.03
CA ALA A 45 -7.46 -2.15 -1.31
C ALA A 45 -7.72 -2.96 -0.01
N ARG A 46 -8.98 -3.06 0.41
CA ARG A 46 -9.47 -3.89 1.52
C ARG A 46 -9.52 -5.39 1.22
N GLU A 47 -9.57 -5.74 -0.06
CA GLU A 47 -9.57 -7.13 -0.49
C GLU A 47 -8.15 -7.68 -0.51
N GLU A 48 -8.02 -9.01 -0.48
CA GLU A 48 -6.70 -9.65 -0.53
C GLU A 48 -6.20 -9.71 -1.98
N HIS A 49 -5.10 -9.02 -2.25
CA HIS A 49 -4.41 -8.98 -3.54
C HIS A 49 -3.16 -9.86 -3.47
N PRO A 50 -3.14 -11.04 -4.11
CA PRO A 50 -1.99 -11.94 -4.06
C PRO A 50 -0.74 -11.35 -4.73
N ASP A 51 -0.93 -10.43 -5.69
CA ASP A 51 0.14 -9.72 -6.39
C ASP A 51 0.62 -8.46 -5.63
N GLY A 52 -0.06 -8.11 -4.53
CA GLY A 52 0.22 -6.92 -3.73
C GLY A 52 -0.63 -5.71 -4.08
N ILE A 53 -0.53 -4.68 -3.24
CA ILE A 53 -1.25 -3.43 -3.44
C ILE A 53 -0.31 -2.38 -4.01
N THR A 54 -0.60 -2.00 -5.25
CA THR A 54 0.03 -0.87 -5.92
C THR A 54 -0.97 0.26 -6.04
N LEU A 55 -0.62 1.44 -5.57
CA LEU A 55 -1.46 2.63 -5.56
C LEU A 55 -0.83 3.76 -6.37
N SER A 56 -1.65 4.72 -6.74
CA SER A 56 -1.13 5.97 -7.27
C SER A 56 -0.50 6.81 -6.15
N ARG A 57 0.49 7.65 -6.48
CA ARG A 57 1.07 8.63 -5.54
C ARG A 57 0.01 9.41 -4.72
N PRO A 58 -1.04 10.00 -5.31
CA PRO A 58 -2.03 10.74 -4.53
C PRO A 58 -2.87 9.84 -3.62
N ASP A 59 -3.13 8.59 -3.99
CA ASP A 59 -3.89 7.67 -3.15
C ASP A 59 -3.05 7.16 -1.97
N ALA A 60 -1.77 6.84 -2.21
CA ALA A 60 -0.82 6.54 -1.14
C ALA A 60 -0.69 7.71 -0.15
N ALA A 61 -0.65 8.96 -0.64
CA ALA A 61 -0.63 10.14 0.22
C ALA A 61 -1.89 10.27 1.10
N LYS A 62 -3.08 9.88 0.61
CA LYS A 62 -4.32 9.87 1.40
C LYS A 62 -4.28 8.85 2.54
N LEU A 63 -3.57 7.73 2.35
CA LEU A 63 -3.38 6.72 3.38
C LEU A 63 -2.45 7.17 4.52
N GLY A 64 -1.64 8.19 4.29
CA GLY A 64 -0.57 8.56 5.21
C GLY A 64 0.56 7.52 5.27
N VAL A 65 0.76 6.73 4.20
CA VAL A 65 1.93 5.85 4.12
C VAL A 65 3.20 6.68 3.96
N ILE A 66 4.30 6.19 4.52
CA ILE A 66 5.59 6.87 4.41
C ILE A 66 6.16 6.56 3.04
N LEU A 67 6.15 7.56 2.15
CA LEU A 67 6.76 7.44 0.84
C LEU A 67 8.29 7.54 0.97
N GLU A 68 8.97 6.40 0.88
CA GLU A 68 10.44 6.34 0.83
C GLU A 68 10.87 6.51 -0.64
N GLY A 69 11.21 7.73 -1.01
CA GLY A 69 11.66 8.07 -2.37
C GLY A 69 11.92 9.56 -2.52
N MET A 70 13.16 9.97 -2.25
CA MET A 70 13.74 11.24 -2.70
C MET A 70 15.11 10.98 -3.31
#